data_AF-A0A6C0E646-F1
#
_entry.id   AF-A0A6C0E646-F1
#
_cell.length_a   1.000
_cell.length_b   1.000
_cell.length_c   1.000
_cell.angle_alpha   90.00
_cell.angle_beta   90.00
_cell.angle_gamma   90.00
#
_symmetry.space_group_name_H-M   'P 1'
#
loop_
_entity.id
_entity.type
_entity.pdbx_description
1 polymer ?
#
loop_
_entity_poly.entity_id
_entity_poly.type
_entity_poly.pdbx_seq_one_letter_code
_entity_poly.pdbx_strand_id
1 'polypeptide(L)'
;MSNEIELKTDELSGKNTHVDWTQEHEQILIEWADKAMCYRWLHSKANMLYSYLNTWYTIPVIIISTLTGTGNFAQDRVPAEYQAYFVMLIGSLNLLAGIITTIQQFLKITQLNEAHRVSSISWDKFYRNIKIELAKHPHERIDVKHMIKTSKEEYDRLMETSPAIPEEIIKKFKQNFNNTETFLKIIKPEICDILIPTDDFRNQWFNEEHQLKNHSEQLKIAMTNEMKQKQIIASNNKLVDDFRSLFVQLNNREPMDNEIIDNLKNNIALDVLQQIIEDHKIENAV
;
A
#
# COMPACT_ATOMS: atom_id res chain seq x y z
N MET A 1 -0.38 39.76 10.78
CA MET A 1 -1.85 39.55 10.78
C MET A 1 -2.31 38.59 9.70
N SER A 2 -1.86 38.69 8.44
CA SER A 2 -2.26 37.73 7.38
C SER A 2 -1.62 36.33 7.53
N ASN A 3 -0.35 36.25 7.94
CA ASN A 3 0.33 34.95 8.10
C ASN A 3 -0.10 34.15 9.34
N GLU A 4 -0.68 34.80 10.37
CA GLU A 4 -1.24 34.09 11.54
C GLU A 4 -2.62 33.49 11.27
N ILE A 5 -3.32 33.97 10.23
CA ILE A 5 -4.63 33.46 9.81
C ILE A 5 -4.45 32.23 8.91
N GLU A 6 -3.41 32.18 8.08
CA GLU A 6 -3.02 30.98 7.33
C GLU A 6 -2.53 29.85 8.25
N LEU A 7 -1.72 30.16 9.27
CA LEU A 7 -1.28 29.14 10.24
C LEU A 7 -2.42 28.59 11.14
N LYS A 8 -3.47 29.38 11.41
CA LYS A 8 -4.64 28.92 12.16
C LYS A 8 -5.66 28.13 11.34
N THR A 9 -5.64 28.24 10.01
CA THR A 9 -6.58 27.51 9.15
C THR A 9 -6.13 26.07 8.93
N ASP A 10 -4.83 25.78 8.98
CA ASP A 10 -4.31 24.41 8.91
C ASP A 10 -4.54 23.58 10.20
N GLU A 11 -4.61 24.20 11.38
CA GLU A 11 -4.87 23.47 12.64
C GLU A 11 -6.33 23.03 12.81
N LEU A 12 -7.28 23.60 12.05
CA LEU A 12 -8.71 23.29 12.12
C LEU A 12 -9.17 22.22 11.09
N SER A 13 -8.27 21.76 10.21
CA SER A 13 -8.52 20.68 9.24
C SER A 13 -8.14 19.28 9.78
N GLY A 14 -7.89 19.15 11.09
CA GLY A 14 -7.58 17.87 11.75
C GLY A 14 -8.79 16.95 11.97
N LYS A 15 -9.83 16.99 11.12
CA LYS A 15 -10.74 15.84 11.05
C LYS A 15 -9.94 14.73 10.39
N ASN A 16 -9.47 13.77 11.17
CA ASN A 16 -9.10 12.45 10.64
C ASN A 16 -10.33 11.90 9.90
N THR A 17 -10.45 12.25 8.62
CA THR A 17 -11.39 11.60 7.71
C THR A 17 -10.85 10.19 7.56
N HIS A 18 -11.36 9.29 8.40
CA HIS A 18 -11.16 7.87 8.26
C HIS A 18 -11.56 7.51 6.83
N VAL A 19 -10.61 7.04 6.04
CA VAL A 19 -10.89 6.56 4.70
C VAL A 19 -11.04 5.07 4.82
N ASP A 20 -12.24 4.59 4.52
CA ASP A 20 -12.54 3.19 4.57
C ASP A 20 -11.80 2.45 3.45
N TRP A 21 -11.47 1.18 3.73
CA TRP A 21 -10.89 0.30 2.73
C TRP A 21 -11.86 0.12 1.56
N THR A 22 -11.36 0.30 0.34
CA THR A 22 -12.12 0.09 -0.89
C THR A 22 -11.45 -0.99 -1.73
N GLN A 23 -12.17 -1.56 -2.69
CA GLN A 23 -11.64 -2.64 -3.54
C GLN A 23 -10.44 -2.17 -4.38
N GLU A 24 -10.42 -0.91 -4.79
CA GLU A 24 -9.32 -0.31 -5.56
C GLU A 24 -8.03 -0.26 -4.73
N HIS A 25 -8.13 0.09 -3.44
CA HIS A 25 -7.00 0.07 -2.52
C HIS A 25 -6.43 -1.34 -2.34
N GLU A 26 -7.29 -2.35 -2.22
CA GLU A 26 -6.88 -3.75 -2.12
C GLU A 26 -6.22 -4.23 -3.42
N GLN A 27 -6.77 -3.84 -4.57
CA GLN A 27 -6.25 -4.23 -5.89
C GLN A 27 -4.80 -3.75 -6.09
N ILE A 28 -4.49 -2.50 -5.69
CA ILE A 28 -3.13 -1.95 -5.74
C ILE A 28 -2.16 -2.80 -4.90
N LEU A 29 -2.57 -3.16 -3.68
CA LEU A 29 -1.75 -3.98 -2.79
C LEU A 29 -1.57 -5.41 -3.31
N ILE A 30 -2.63 -6.02 -3.88
CA ILE A 30 -2.56 -7.34 -4.49
C ILE A 30 -1.55 -7.34 -5.65
N GLU A 31 -1.59 -6.32 -6.51
CA GLU A 31 -0.63 -6.20 -7.60
C GLU A 31 0.82 -6.11 -7.10
N TRP A 32 1.07 -5.26 -6.10
CA TRP A 32 2.41 -5.16 -5.51
C TRP A 32 2.86 -6.46 -4.85
N ALA A 33 1.94 -7.18 -4.19
CA ALA A 33 2.23 -8.47 -3.57
C ALA A 33 2.58 -9.55 -4.61
N ASP A 34 1.85 -9.61 -5.72
CA ASP A 34 2.10 -10.55 -6.82
C ASP A 34 3.44 -10.27 -7.53
N LYS A 35 3.71 -9.00 -7.85
CA LYS A 35 5.01 -8.57 -8.39
C LYS A 35 6.13 -8.91 -7.42
N ALA A 36 5.96 -8.67 -6.13
CA ALA A 36 6.93 -9.00 -5.09
C ALA A 36 7.19 -10.51 -4.97
N MET A 37 6.17 -11.36 -5.11
CA MET A 37 6.34 -12.81 -5.14
C MET A 37 7.22 -13.24 -6.33
N CYS A 38 6.98 -12.64 -7.50
CA CYS A 38 7.78 -12.90 -8.70
C CYS A 38 9.24 -12.47 -8.49
N TYR A 39 9.47 -11.25 -7.98
CA TYR A 39 10.82 -10.77 -7.67
C TYR A 39 11.53 -11.65 -6.64
N ARG A 40 10.85 -12.07 -5.57
CA ARG A 40 11.39 -13.03 -4.60
C ARG A 40 11.91 -14.28 -5.29
N TRP A 41 11.12 -14.87 -6.18
CA TRP A 41 11.51 -16.09 -6.89
C TRP A 41 12.73 -15.85 -7.79
N LEU A 42 12.73 -14.75 -8.55
CA LEU A 42 13.83 -14.38 -9.45
C LEU A 42 15.14 -14.18 -8.68
N HIS A 43 15.11 -13.39 -7.60
CA HIS A 43 16.28 -13.17 -6.75
C HIS A 43 16.75 -14.45 -6.05
N SER A 44 15.84 -15.31 -5.60
CA SER A 44 16.19 -16.60 -5.01
C SER A 44 16.94 -17.50 -5.99
N LYS A 45 16.48 -17.58 -7.24
CA LYS A 45 17.15 -18.36 -8.29
C LYS A 45 18.47 -17.75 -8.74
N ALA A 46 18.56 -16.42 -8.81
CA ALA A 46 19.82 -15.73 -9.08
C ALA A 46 20.85 -15.98 -7.96
N ASN A 47 20.45 -15.93 -6.69
CA ASN A 47 21.30 -16.29 -5.56
C ASN A 47 21.81 -17.75 -5.67
N MET A 48 20.96 -18.71 -6.06
CA MET A 48 21.43 -20.09 -6.28
C MET A 48 22.51 -20.17 -7.37
N LEU A 49 22.35 -19.43 -8.47
CA LEU A 49 23.33 -19.37 -9.56
C LEU A 49 24.66 -18.79 -9.08
N TYR A 50 24.63 -17.62 -8.43
CA TYR A 50 25.84 -16.95 -7.96
C TYR A 50 26.52 -17.69 -6.81
N SER A 51 25.77 -18.40 -5.96
CA SER A 51 26.33 -19.27 -4.93
C SER A 51 27.13 -20.42 -5.55
N TYR A 52 26.55 -21.08 -6.57
CA TYR A 52 27.25 -22.13 -7.31
C TYR A 52 28.53 -21.60 -7.98
N LEU A 53 28.44 -20.47 -8.69
CA LEU A 53 29.60 -19.83 -9.30
C LEU A 53 30.65 -19.48 -8.24
N ASN A 54 30.25 -18.85 -7.14
CA ASN A 54 31.16 -18.48 -6.05
C ASN A 54 31.94 -19.70 -5.54
N THR A 55 31.26 -20.82 -5.30
CA THR A 55 31.89 -22.08 -4.90
C THR A 55 32.83 -22.61 -5.97
N TRP A 56 32.44 -22.56 -7.24
CA TRP A 56 33.24 -23.04 -8.37
C TRP A 56 34.53 -22.24 -8.60
N TYR A 57 34.51 -20.92 -8.35
CA TYR A 57 35.73 -20.09 -8.37
C TYR A 57 36.59 -20.27 -7.13
N THR A 58 35.97 -20.36 -5.94
CA THR A 58 36.69 -20.32 -4.66
C THR A 58 37.40 -21.65 -4.34
N ILE A 59 36.76 -22.80 -4.59
CA ILE A 59 37.34 -24.10 -4.24
C ILE A 59 38.67 -24.37 -4.97
N PRO A 60 38.79 -24.20 -6.31
CA PRO A 60 40.05 -24.40 -7.01
C PRO A 60 41.16 -23.47 -6.51
N VAL A 61 40.84 -22.20 -6.22
CA VAL A 61 41.79 -21.24 -5.66
C VAL A 61 42.30 -21.72 -4.31
N ILE A 62 41.42 -22.15 -3.39
CA ILE A 62 41.83 -22.68 -2.07
C ILE A 62 42.77 -23.87 -2.24
N ILE A 63 42.44 -24.82 -3.12
CA ILE A 63 43.26 -26.02 -3.35
C ILE A 63 44.64 -25.62 -3.88
N ILE A 64 44.68 -24.78 -4.92
CA ILE A 64 45.93 -24.32 -5.52
C ILE A 64 46.77 -23.57 -4.49
N SER A 65 46.18 -22.59 -3.78
CA SER A 65 46.89 -21.79 -2.77
C SER A 65 47.40 -22.64 -1.60
N THR A 66 46.67 -23.69 -1.20
CA THR A 66 47.12 -24.61 -0.15
C THR A 66 48.29 -25.44 -0.64
N LEU A 67 48.21 -26.01 -1.84
CA LEU A 67 49.27 -26.82 -2.44
C LEU A 67 50.53 -26.00 -2.71
N THR A 68 50.40 -24.79 -3.25
CA THR A 68 51.55 -23.89 -3.49
C THR A 68 52.12 -23.35 -2.19
N GLY A 69 51.28 -23.08 -1.19
CA GLY A 69 51.70 -22.71 0.16
C GLY A 69 52.59 -23.79 0.78
N THR A 70 52.13 -25.04 0.81
CA THR A 70 52.95 -26.18 1.27
C THR A 70 54.17 -26.42 0.39
N GLY A 71 54.02 -26.25 -0.92
CA GLY A 71 55.11 -26.38 -1.90
C GLY A 71 56.27 -25.45 -1.61
N ASN A 72 56.00 -24.18 -1.27
CA ASN A 72 57.04 -23.21 -0.89
C ASN A 72 57.83 -23.67 0.34
N PHE A 73 57.17 -24.24 1.36
CA PHE A 73 57.86 -24.78 2.54
C PHE A 73 58.66 -26.06 2.26
N ALA A 74 58.24 -26.84 1.26
CA ALA A 74 58.91 -28.09 0.89
C ALA A 74 60.01 -27.91 -0.16
N GLN A 75 60.20 -26.70 -0.69
CA GLN A 75 61.13 -26.40 -1.78
C GLN A 75 62.57 -26.87 -1.50
N ASP A 76 63.06 -26.67 -0.27
CA ASP A 76 64.43 -27.04 0.12
C ASP A 76 64.62 -28.56 0.24
N ARG A 77 63.54 -29.34 0.24
CA ARG A 77 63.58 -30.81 0.27
C ARG A 77 63.64 -31.43 -1.12
N VAL A 78 63.51 -30.61 -2.18
CA VAL A 78 63.60 -31.06 -3.58
C VAL A 78 65.08 -31.12 -3.99
N PRO A 79 65.55 -32.17 -4.69
CA PRO A 79 66.93 -32.23 -5.17
C PRO A 79 67.32 -31.00 -6.01
N ALA A 80 68.57 -30.55 -5.87
CA ALA A 80 69.07 -29.32 -6.48
C ALA A 80 68.89 -29.24 -8.00
N GLU A 81 68.94 -30.39 -8.69
CA GLU A 81 68.73 -30.50 -10.14
C GLU A 81 67.31 -30.11 -10.59
N TYR A 82 66.31 -30.33 -9.74
CA TYR A 82 64.89 -30.08 -10.07
C TYR A 82 64.32 -28.82 -9.39
N GLN A 83 65.08 -28.19 -8.48
CA GLN A 83 64.59 -27.09 -7.65
C GLN A 83 64.13 -25.88 -8.50
N ALA A 84 64.86 -25.54 -9.57
CA ALA A 84 64.48 -24.45 -10.48
C ALA A 84 63.14 -24.70 -11.19
N TYR A 85 62.91 -25.91 -11.69
CA TYR A 85 61.64 -26.30 -12.32
C TYR A 85 60.50 -26.31 -11.31
N PHE A 86 60.76 -26.77 -10.09
CA PHE A 86 59.77 -26.78 -9.01
C PHE A 86 59.32 -25.36 -8.60
N VAL A 87 60.27 -24.43 -8.47
CA VAL A 87 59.97 -23.01 -8.19
C VAL A 87 59.13 -22.39 -9.31
N MET A 88 59.47 -22.67 -10.57
CA MET A 88 58.72 -22.17 -11.72
C MET A 88 57.28 -22.71 -11.72
N LEU A 89 57.09 -24.00 -11.40
CA LEU A 89 55.77 -24.61 -11.30
C LEU A 89 54.91 -23.95 -10.22
N ILE A 90 55.45 -23.79 -9.01
CA ILE A 90 54.74 -23.13 -7.90
C ILE A 90 54.40 -21.68 -8.24
N GLY A 91 55.34 -20.94 -8.83
CA GLY A 91 55.13 -19.57 -9.29
C GLY A 91 53.99 -19.47 -10.31
N SER A 92 53.93 -20.40 -11.28
CA SER A 92 52.87 -20.45 -12.28
C SER A 92 51.49 -20.72 -11.68
N LEU A 93 51.40 -21.64 -10.71
CA LEU A 93 50.15 -21.97 -10.02
C LEU A 93 49.66 -20.81 -9.14
N ASN A 94 50.57 -20.10 -8.48
CA ASN A 94 50.24 -18.89 -7.72
C ASN A 94 49.69 -17.78 -8.63
N LEU A 95 50.33 -17.57 -9.79
CA LEU A 95 49.83 -16.62 -10.78
C LEU A 95 48.43 -16.99 -11.27
N LEU A 96 48.20 -18.27 -11.57
CA LEU A 96 46.91 -18.78 -12.02
C LEU A 96 45.82 -18.58 -10.94
N ALA A 97 46.11 -18.91 -9.68
CA ALA A 97 45.19 -18.66 -8.57
C ALA A 97 44.88 -17.15 -8.39
N GLY A 98 45.88 -16.29 -8.58
CA GLY A 98 45.71 -14.83 -8.56
C GLY A 98 44.82 -14.32 -9.70
N ILE A 99 45.00 -14.84 -10.91
CA ILE A 99 44.16 -14.49 -12.08
C ILE A 99 42.71 -14.92 -11.84
N ILE A 100 42.47 -16.14 -11.36
CA ILE A 100 41.11 -16.62 -11.04
C ILE A 100 40.46 -15.73 -9.98
N THR A 101 41.20 -15.38 -8.92
CA THR A 101 40.71 -14.53 -7.83
C THR A 101 40.38 -13.12 -8.31
N THR A 102 41.23 -12.52 -9.15
CA THR A 102 40.99 -11.17 -9.70
C THR A 102 39.80 -11.14 -10.65
N ILE A 103 39.60 -12.18 -11.47
CA ILE A 103 38.40 -12.33 -12.30
C ILE A 103 37.14 -12.46 -11.42
N GLN A 104 37.18 -13.29 -10.37
CA GLN A 104 36.06 -13.45 -9.44
C GLN A 104 35.67 -12.12 -8.77
N GLN A 105 36.67 -11.33 -8.34
CA GLN A 105 36.46 -10.02 -7.73
C GLN A 105 35.92 -9.00 -8.73
N PHE A 106 36.46 -8.98 -9.96
CA PHE A 106 36.00 -8.10 -11.03
C PHE A 106 34.54 -8.37 -11.41
N LEU A 107 34.15 -9.64 -11.51
CA LEU A 107 32.77 -10.06 -11.76
C LEU A 107 31.85 -9.90 -10.54
N LYS A 108 32.39 -9.49 -9.38
CA LYS A 108 31.65 -9.24 -8.14
C LYS A 108 30.78 -10.43 -7.70
N ILE A 109 31.21 -11.66 -7.95
CA ILE A 109 30.39 -12.87 -7.78
C ILE A 109 29.86 -12.98 -6.33
N THR A 110 30.73 -12.79 -5.34
CA THR A 110 30.36 -12.87 -3.92
C THR A 110 29.41 -11.74 -3.50
N GLN A 111 29.63 -10.53 -4.02
CA GLN A 111 28.79 -9.36 -3.71
C GLN A 111 27.40 -9.52 -4.33
N LEU A 112 27.33 -9.95 -5.59
CA LEU A 112 26.06 -10.22 -6.29
C LEU A 112 25.29 -11.36 -5.62
N ASN A 113 25.97 -12.42 -5.21
CA ASN A 113 25.36 -13.53 -4.46
C ASN A 113 24.63 -13.01 -3.22
N GLU A 114 25.33 -12.24 -2.38
CA GLU A 114 24.75 -11.70 -1.16
C GLU A 114 23.64 -10.67 -1.45
N ALA A 115 23.83 -9.80 -2.45
CA ALA A 115 22.81 -8.83 -2.85
C ALA A 115 21.51 -9.53 -3.28
N HIS A 116 21.58 -10.57 -4.13
CA HIS A 116 20.40 -11.33 -4.51
C HIS A 116 19.77 -12.07 -3.32
N ARG A 117 20.58 -12.58 -2.38
CA ARG A 117 20.07 -13.21 -1.14
C ARG A 117 19.27 -12.22 -0.30
N VAL A 118 19.83 -11.04 -0.05
CA VAL A 118 19.19 -9.98 0.74
C VAL A 118 17.91 -9.49 0.06
N SER A 119 17.97 -9.19 -1.24
CA SER A 119 16.78 -8.78 -2.01
C SER A 119 15.68 -9.84 -1.95
N SER A 120 16.01 -11.13 -2.12
CA SER A 120 15.02 -12.21 -2.02
C SER A 120 14.30 -12.24 -0.67
N ILE A 121 15.02 -11.98 0.43
CA ILE A 121 14.43 -11.95 1.78
C ILE A 121 13.57 -10.69 1.96
N SER A 122 14.03 -9.54 1.48
CA SER A 122 13.30 -8.29 1.61
C SER A 122 12.00 -8.30 0.79
N TRP A 123 12.03 -8.83 -0.43
CA TRP A 123 10.83 -9.05 -1.25
C TRP A 123 9.84 -10.02 -0.59
N ASP A 124 10.34 -11.09 0.03
CA ASP A 124 9.49 -12.03 0.77
C ASP A 124 8.84 -11.38 2.00
N LYS A 125 9.57 -10.53 2.74
CA LYS A 125 9.02 -9.79 3.88
C LYS A 125 7.92 -8.83 3.43
N PHE A 126 8.16 -8.09 2.35
CA PHE A 126 7.18 -7.17 1.77
C PHE A 126 5.90 -7.90 1.33
N TYR A 127 6.03 -8.98 0.57
CA TYR A 127 4.90 -9.83 0.16
C TYR A 127 4.10 -10.35 1.36
N ARG A 128 4.78 -10.88 2.39
CA ARG A 128 4.10 -11.41 3.58
C ARG A 128 3.38 -10.33 4.36
N ASN A 129 3.96 -9.13 4.49
CA ASN A 129 3.32 -8.02 5.18
C ASN A 129 2.00 -7.63 4.52
N ILE A 130 1.99 -7.46 3.19
CA ILE A 130 0.76 -7.15 2.45
C ILE A 130 -0.25 -8.28 2.57
N LYS A 131 0.19 -9.53 2.38
CA LYS A 131 -0.70 -10.69 2.46
C LYS A 131 -1.39 -10.81 3.84
N ILE A 132 -0.64 -10.59 4.92
CA ILE A 132 -1.20 -10.63 6.28
C ILE A 132 -2.22 -9.51 6.46
N GLU A 133 -1.92 -8.30 5.98
CA GLU A 133 -2.82 -7.16 6.12
C GLU A 133 -4.13 -7.37 5.35
N LEU A 134 -4.05 -7.87 4.12
CA LEU A 134 -5.23 -8.22 3.31
C LEU A 134 -6.04 -9.38 3.90
N ALA A 135 -5.40 -10.30 4.64
CA ALA A 135 -6.08 -11.43 5.26
C ALA A 135 -6.87 -11.06 6.54
N LYS A 136 -6.59 -9.90 7.16
CA LYS A 136 -7.32 -9.41 8.34
C LYS A 136 -8.71 -8.88 7.95
N HIS A 137 -9.63 -8.86 8.92
CA HIS A 137 -10.90 -8.17 8.75
C HIS A 137 -10.68 -6.65 8.59
N PRO A 138 -11.41 -5.94 7.71
CA PRO A 138 -11.18 -4.52 7.42
C PRO A 138 -11.10 -3.59 8.65
N HIS A 139 -11.82 -3.93 9.73
CA HIS A 139 -11.84 -3.13 10.97
C HIS A 139 -10.60 -3.32 11.86
N GLU A 140 -9.82 -4.38 11.64
CA GLU A 140 -8.60 -4.68 12.40
C GLU A 140 -7.33 -4.24 11.64
N ARG A 141 -7.51 -3.71 10.43
CA ARG A 141 -6.42 -3.26 9.57
C ARG A 141 -5.92 -1.89 10.02
N ILE A 142 -4.67 -1.60 9.66
CA ILE A 142 -4.15 -0.24 9.75
C ILE A 142 -4.88 0.68 8.77
N ASP A 143 -4.76 1.98 9.00
CA ASP A 143 -5.31 2.99 8.09
C ASP A 143 -4.79 2.79 6.66
N VAL A 144 -5.70 2.83 5.69
CA VAL A 144 -5.41 2.51 4.29
C VAL A 144 -4.39 3.47 3.67
N LYS A 145 -4.43 4.77 4.04
CA LYS A 145 -3.46 5.75 3.52
C LYS A 145 -2.07 5.44 4.04
N HIS A 146 -1.97 5.10 5.33
CA HIS A 146 -0.71 4.68 5.93
C HIS A 146 -0.18 3.41 5.25
N MET A 147 -1.02 2.38 5.06
CA MET A 147 -0.61 1.13 4.42
C MET A 147 -0.09 1.33 2.99
N ILE A 148 -0.84 2.08 2.16
CA ILE A 148 -0.43 2.35 0.77
C ILE A 148 0.86 3.17 0.74
N LYS A 149 0.97 4.21 1.56
CA LYS A 149 2.18 5.05 1.61
C LYS A 149 3.41 4.24 2.00
N THR A 150 3.35 3.51 3.11
CA THR A 150 4.48 2.67 3.57
C THR A 150 4.81 1.58 2.56
N SER A 151 3.80 0.95 1.95
CA SER A 151 4.03 -0.09 0.95
C SER A 151 4.66 0.46 -0.33
N LYS A 152 4.25 1.66 -0.77
CA LYS A 152 4.86 2.34 -1.92
C LYS A 152 6.34 2.66 -1.65
N GLU A 153 6.63 3.30 -0.51
CA GLU A 153 7.99 3.68 -0.13
C GLU A 153 8.91 2.45 -0.05
N GLU A 154 8.43 1.34 0.54
CA GLU A 154 9.17 0.09 0.58
C GLU A 154 9.34 -0.54 -0.81
N TYR A 155 8.31 -0.51 -1.66
CA TYR A 155 8.41 -1.03 -3.02
C TYR A 155 9.47 -0.27 -3.84
N ASP A 156 9.44 1.06 -3.81
CA ASP A 156 10.40 1.93 -4.51
C ASP A 156 11.82 1.66 -3.99
N ARG A 157 12.00 1.59 -2.66
CA ARG A 157 13.28 1.22 -2.03
C ARG A 157 13.78 -0.14 -2.50
N LEU A 158 12.90 -1.13 -2.61
CA LEU A 158 13.28 -2.47 -3.06
C LEU A 158 13.63 -2.50 -4.55
N MET A 159 12.96 -1.72 -5.40
CA MET A 159 13.34 -1.55 -6.81
C MET A 159 14.73 -0.91 -6.94
N GLU A 160 15.02 0.13 -6.16
CA GLU A 160 16.32 0.84 -6.22
C GLU A 160 17.49 0.01 -5.69
N THR A 161 17.27 -0.74 -4.60
CA THR A 161 18.34 -1.48 -3.92
C THR A 161 18.58 -2.88 -4.50
N SER A 162 17.65 -3.40 -5.29
CA SER A 162 17.77 -4.75 -5.84
C SER A 162 18.77 -4.81 -7.01
N PRO A 163 19.66 -5.82 -7.05
CA PRO A 163 20.56 -6.00 -8.18
C PRO A 163 19.81 -6.45 -9.43
N ALA A 164 20.38 -6.15 -10.60
CA ALA A 164 19.84 -6.58 -11.89
C ALA A 164 19.74 -8.12 -11.97
N ILE A 165 18.61 -8.61 -12.49
CA ILE A 165 18.35 -10.05 -12.59
C ILE A 165 18.94 -10.58 -13.90
N PRO A 166 19.72 -11.69 -13.88
CA PRO A 166 20.26 -12.28 -15.09
C PRO A 166 19.17 -12.77 -16.05
N GLU A 167 19.35 -12.52 -17.35
CA GLU A 167 18.38 -12.88 -18.40
C GLU A 167 18.07 -14.39 -18.44
N GLU A 168 19.08 -15.23 -18.17
CA GLU A 168 18.92 -16.69 -18.05
C GLU A 168 17.90 -17.09 -16.99
N ILE A 169 17.80 -16.33 -15.89
CA ILE A 169 16.83 -16.59 -14.83
C ILE A 169 15.42 -16.16 -15.26
N ILE A 170 15.31 -15.04 -15.98
CA ILE A 170 14.04 -14.56 -16.55
C ILE A 170 13.50 -15.57 -17.57
N LYS A 171 14.37 -16.12 -18.43
CA LYS A 171 14.01 -17.19 -19.38
C LYS A 171 13.50 -18.44 -18.66
N LYS A 172 14.20 -18.88 -17.60
CA LYS A 172 13.78 -20.01 -16.75
C LYS A 172 12.45 -19.75 -16.05
N PHE A 173 12.21 -18.52 -15.62
CA PHE A 173 10.92 -18.12 -15.03
C PHE A 173 9.79 -18.32 -16.03
N LYS A 174 9.91 -17.74 -17.24
CA LYS A 174 8.90 -17.90 -18.29
C LYS A 174 8.65 -19.37 -18.62
N GLN A 175 9.70 -20.16 -18.79
CA GLN A 175 9.58 -21.59 -19.11
C GLN A 175 8.88 -22.40 -18.02
N ASN A 176 9.23 -22.20 -16.75
CA ASN A 176 8.71 -23.00 -15.64
C ASN A 176 7.22 -22.79 -15.38
N PHE A 177 6.68 -21.63 -15.77
CA PHE A 177 5.35 -21.22 -15.36
C PHE A 177 4.36 -21.01 -16.50
N ASN A 178 4.76 -21.25 -17.75
CA ASN A 178 3.88 -21.13 -18.92
C ASN A 178 2.65 -22.07 -18.89
N ASN A 179 2.64 -23.14 -18.07
CA ASN A 179 1.61 -24.19 -18.11
C ASN A 179 0.73 -24.29 -16.86
N THR A 180 0.84 -23.37 -15.90
CA THR A 180 0.06 -23.45 -14.65
C THR A 180 -1.08 -22.44 -14.67
N GLU A 181 -2.33 -22.89 -14.60
CA GLU A 181 -3.53 -22.02 -14.61
C GLU A 181 -3.49 -20.95 -13.50
N THR A 182 -2.95 -21.30 -12.33
CA THR A 182 -2.76 -20.36 -11.22
C THR A 182 -1.78 -19.24 -11.54
N PHE A 183 -0.79 -19.49 -12.41
CA PHE A 183 0.22 -18.51 -12.80
C PHE A 183 -0.28 -17.50 -13.83
N LEU A 184 -1.34 -17.84 -14.58
CA LEU A 184 -2.00 -16.90 -15.47
C LEU A 184 -2.76 -15.80 -14.71
N LYS A 185 -3.15 -16.08 -13.46
CA LYS A 185 -3.87 -15.13 -12.60
C LYS A 185 -2.96 -14.15 -11.86
N ILE A 186 -1.65 -14.42 -11.81
CA ILE A 186 -0.68 -13.60 -11.08
C ILE A 186 -0.24 -12.43 -11.96
N ILE A 187 -0.23 -11.21 -11.39
CA ILE A 187 0.28 -10.04 -12.10
C ILE A 187 1.80 -10.08 -12.13
N LYS A 188 2.37 -10.10 -13.35
CA LYS A 188 3.81 -10.24 -13.55
C LYS A 188 4.49 -8.87 -13.58
N PRO A 189 5.76 -8.76 -13.11
CA PRO A 189 6.50 -7.52 -13.22
C PRO A 189 6.84 -7.17 -14.68
N GLU A 190 7.05 -5.89 -14.98
CA GLU A 190 7.33 -5.43 -16.35
C GLU A 190 8.60 -6.06 -16.95
N ILE A 191 9.58 -6.46 -16.11
CA ILE A 191 10.81 -7.16 -16.53
C ILE A 191 10.54 -8.52 -17.21
N CYS A 192 9.32 -9.04 -17.11
CA CYS A 192 8.89 -10.26 -17.78
C CYS A 192 8.28 -10.02 -19.17
N ASP A 193 8.49 -8.85 -19.77
CA ASP A 193 8.00 -8.41 -21.09
C ASP A 193 6.47 -8.32 -21.21
N ILE A 194 5.80 -7.92 -20.13
CA ILE A 194 4.37 -7.63 -20.14
C ILE A 194 4.22 -6.16 -19.79
N LEU A 195 3.68 -5.40 -20.75
CA LEU A 195 3.33 -4.00 -20.58
C LEU A 195 1.82 -3.90 -20.47
N ILE A 196 1.34 -3.38 -19.34
CA ILE A 196 -0.08 -3.15 -19.11
C ILE A 196 -0.31 -1.64 -19.26
N PRO A 197 -1.27 -1.20 -20.09
CA PRO A 197 -1.61 0.22 -20.21
C PRO A 197 -2.00 0.81 -18.86
N THR A 198 -1.47 1.99 -18.53
CA THR A 198 -1.84 2.69 -17.29
C THR A 198 -3.31 3.09 -17.25
N ASP A 199 -3.94 3.25 -18.43
CA ASP A 199 -5.36 3.62 -18.55
C ASP A 199 -6.29 2.53 -17.96
N ASP A 200 -5.88 1.26 -18.00
CA ASP A 200 -6.63 0.14 -17.40
C ASP A 200 -6.71 0.26 -15.86
N PHE A 201 -5.81 1.02 -15.24
CA PHE A 201 -5.76 1.26 -13.79
C PHE A 201 -6.36 2.60 -13.39
N ARG A 202 -6.83 3.40 -14.36
CA ARG A 202 -7.46 4.68 -14.06
C ARG A 202 -8.77 4.43 -13.34
N ASN A 203 -8.93 5.06 -12.18
CA ASN A 203 -10.18 4.97 -11.44
C ASN A 203 -11.35 5.45 -12.33
N GLN A 204 -12.34 4.57 -12.48
CA GLN A 204 -13.57 4.80 -13.25
C GLN A 204 -14.52 5.81 -12.59
N TRP A 205 -14.10 6.52 -11.54
CA TRP A 205 -14.91 7.55 -10.88
C TRP A 205 -15.38 8.66 -11.85
N PHE A 206 -14.69 8.84 -12.98
CA PHE A 206 -15.11 9.73 -14.06
C PHE A 206 -16.11 9.13 -15.06
N ASN A 207 -16.47 7.84 -14.96
CA ASN A 207 -17.53 7.27 -15.78
C ASN A 207 -18.88 7.88 -15.39
N GLU A 208 -19.68 8.23 -16.39
CA GLU A 208 -21.00 8.87 -16.24
C GLU A 208 -21.91 8.10 -15.28
N GLU A 209 -21.80 6.78 -15.25
CA GLU A 209 -22.59 5.89 -14.39
C GLU A 209 -22.31 6.07 -12.89
N HIS A 210 -21.03 6.28 -12.50
CA HIS A 210 -20.66 6.54 -11.10
C HIS A 210 -21.02 7.97 -10.67
N GLN A 211 -20.95 8.94 -11.59
CA GLN A 211 -21.43 10.30 -11.32
C GLN A 211 -22.96 10.31 -11.09
N LEU A 212 -23.71 9.57 -11.92
CA LEU A 212 -25.16 9.39 -11.78
C LEU A 212 -25.52 8.70 -10.45
N LYS A 213 -24.77 7.66 -10.06
CA LYS A 213 -25.01 6.94 -8.81
C LYS A 213 -24.75 7.82 -7.59
N ASN A 214 -23.61 8.53 -7.54
CA ASN A 214 -23.31 9.49 -6.47
C ASN A 214 -24.34 10.62 -6.40
N HIS A 215 -24.75 11.16 -7.55
CA HIS A 215 -25.79 12.18 -7.61
C HIS A 215 -27.13 11.64 -7.09
N SER A 216 -27.50 10.41 -7.44
CA SER A 216 -28.71 9.76 -6.95
C SER A 216 -28.69 9.51 -5.43
N GLU A 217 -27.53 9.14 -4.87
CA GLU A 217 -27.37 8.94 -3.43
C GLU A 217 -27.41 10.26 -2.66
N GLN A 218 -26.77 11.31 -3.19
CA GLN A 218 -26.86 12.66 -2.63
C GLN A 218 -28.31 13.18 -2.66
N LEU A 219 -29.02 12.98 -3.77
CA LEU A 219 -30.44 13.33 -3.88
C LEU A 219 -31.30 12.54 -2.87
N LYS A 220 -31.06 11.23 -2.70
CA LYS A 220 -31.76 10.43 -1.68
C LYS A 220 -31.49 10.94 -0.26
N ILE A 221 -30.24 11.29 0.06
CA ILE A 221 -29.88 11.84 1.38
C ILE A 221 -30.56 13.20 1.59
N ALA A 222 -30.51 14.10 0.60
CA ALA A 222 -31.17 15.40 0.65
C ALA A 222 -32.68 15.24 0.84
N MET A 223 -33.32 14.36 0.06
CA MET A 223 -34.76 14.09 0.13
C MET A 223 -35.15 13.46 1.47
N THR A 224 -34.32 12.57 2.02
CA THR A 224 -34.55 11.97 3.35
C THR A 224 -34.43 13.01 4.47
N ASN A 225 -33.47 13.92 4.37
CA ASN A 225 -33.31 15.01 5.32
C ASN A 225 -34.48 16.01 5.22
N GLU A 226 -34.94 16.31 4.00
CA GLU A 226 -36.11 17.17 3.78
C GLU A 226 -37.40 16.53 4.32
N MET A 227 -37.60 15.21 4.13
CA MET A 227 -38.73 14.49 4.70
C MET A 227 -38.70 14.51 6.24
N LYS A 228 -37.52 14.31 6.85
CA LYS A 228 -37.36 14.40 8.30
C LYS A 228 -37.66 15.80 8.81
N GLN A 229 -37.19 16.84 8.12
CA GLN A 229 -37.52 18.23 8.47
C GLN A 229 -39.02 18.50 8.37
N LYS A 230 -39.68 18.07 7.29
CA LYS A 230 -41.14 18.20 7.13
C LYS A 230 -41.91 17.45 8.22
N GLN A 231 -41.45 16.26 8.63
CA GLN A 231 -42.06 15.51 9.74
C GLN A 231 -41.90 16.23 11.08
N ILE A 232 -40.72 16.82 11.34
CA ILE A 232 -40.49 17.61 12.56
C ILE A 232 -41.40 18.85 12.57
N ILE A 233 -41.49 19.57 11.45
CA ILE A 233 -42.36 20.76 11.32
C ILE A 233 -43.83 20.36 11.52
N ALA A 234 -44.31 19.30 10.88
CA ALA A 234 -45.69 18.83 11.04
C ALA A 234 -45.98 18.37 12.48
N SER A 235 -45.02 17.71 13.14
CA SER A 235 -45.15 17.34 14.55
C SER A 235 -45.19 18.56 15.46
N ASN A 236 -44.40 19.59 15.18
CA ASN A 236 -44.39 20.85 15.94
C ASN A 236 -45.71 21.61 15.77
N ASN A 237 -46.24 21.72 14.54
CA ASN A 237 -47.54 22.34 14.29
C ASN A 237 -48.66 21.59 15.00
N LYS A 238 -48.66 20.26 14.94
CA LYS A 238 -49.65 19.44 15.64
C LYS A 238 -49.61 19.65 17.16
N LEU A 239 -48.42 19.75 17.76
CA LEU A 239 -48.29 20.03 19.19
C LEU A 239 -48.84 21.42 19.57
N VAL A 240 -48.66 22.41 18.70
CA VAL A 240 -49.21 23.76 18.88
C VAL A 240 -50.75 23.74 18.74
N ASP A 241 -51.29 23.01 17.76
CA ASP A 241 -52.74 22.86 17.55
C ASP A 241 -53.43 22.08 18.68
N ASP A 242 -52.82 20.99 19.12
CA ASP A 242 -53.28 20.19 20.26
C ASP A 242 -53.27 21.04 21.54
N PHE A 243 -52.24 21.88 21.74
CA PHE A 243 -52.19 22.83 22.86
C PHE A 243 -53.28 23.91 22.75
N ARG A 244 -53.47 24.52 21.58
CA ARG A 244 -54.51 25.54 21.35
C ARG A 244 -55.91 24.98 21.61
N SER A 245 -56.22 23.81 21.06
CA SER A 245 -57.53 23.18 21.24
C SER A 245 -57.81 22.84 22.71
N LEU A 246 -56.83 22.30 23.42
CA LEU A 246 -56.93 22.02 24.85
C LEU A 246 -57.08 23.30 25.68
N PHE A 247 -56.37 24.37 25.31
CA PHE A 247 -56.47 25.67 25.97
C PHE A 247 -57.84 26.32 25.78
N VAL A 248 -58.38 26.29 24.56
CA VAL A 248 -59.73 26.81 24.25
C VAL A 248 -60.80 26.02 25.01
N GLN A 249 -60.68 24.69 25.09
CA GLN A 249 -61.60 23.83 25.85
C GLN A 249 -61.60 24.13 27.36
N LEU A 250 -60.44 24.43 27.94
CA LEU A 250 -60.30 24.67 29.37
C LEU A 250 -60.61 26.11 29.78
N ASN A 251 -60.28 27.08 28.93
CA ASN A 251 -60.30 28.51 29.28
C ASN A 251 -61.34 29.34 28.50
N ASN A 252 -62.09 28.74 27.55
CA ASN A 252 -63.08 29.42 26.70
C ASN A 252 -62.57 30.68 25.99
N ARG A 253 -61.26 30.75 25.74
CA ARG A 253 -60.59 31.83 25.00
C ARG A 253 -59.39 31.30 24.22
N GLU A 254 -58.99 32.03 23.20
CA GLU A 254 -57.72 31.77 22.50
C GLU A 254 -56.52 32.06 23.42
N PRO A 255 -55.44 31.24 23.34
CA PRO A 255 -54.19 31.49 24.06
C PRO A 255 -53.46 32.70 23.49
N MET A 256 -52.82 33.48 24.37
CA MET A 256 -51.95 34.58 23.97
C MET A 256 -50.58 34.05 23.51
N ASP A 257 -49.88 34.78 22.65
CA ASP A 257 -48.55 34.39 22.12
C ASP A 257 -47.56 34.01 23.24
N ASN A 258 -47.56 34.78 24.34
CA ASN A 258 -46.70 34.53 25.49
C ASN A 258 -47.05 33.21 26.22
N GLU A 259 -48.32 32.80 26.22
CA GLU A 259 -48.79 31.57 26.89
C GLU A 259 -48.44 30.31 26.08
N ILE A 260 -48.43 30.43 24.74
CA ILE A 260 -47.95 29.38 23.83
C ILE A 260 -46.43 29.21 24.00
N ILE A 261 -45.70 30.33 24.00
CA ILE A 261 -44.24 30.33 24.16
C ILE A 261 -43.84 29.77 25.53
N ASP A 262 -44.48 30.20 26.63
CA ASP A 262 -44.09 29.77 27.97
C ASP A 262 -44.35 28.28 28.25
N ASN A 263 -45.36 27.67 27.62
CA ASN A 263 -45.65 26.25 27.79
C ASN A 263 -44.86 25.35 26.83
N LEU A 264 -44.54 25.83 25.63
CA LEU A 264 -43.90 25.01 24.58
C LEU A 264 -42.39 25.27 24.40
N LYS A 265 -41.81 26.32 25.01
CA LYS A 265 -40.37 26.65 24.94
C LYS A 265 -39.42 25.55 25.41
N ASN A 266 -39.89 24.62 26.23
CA ASN A 266 -39.09 23.49 26.69
C ASN A 266 -39.01 22.34 25.66
N ASN A 267 -39.94 22.31 24.70
CA ASN A 267 -40.08 21.23 23.73
C ASN A 267 -39.72 21.68 22.31
N ILE A 268 -39.87 22.97 21.98
CA ILE A 268 -39.62 23.54 20.66
C ILE A 268 -38.76 24.80 20.81
N ALA A 269 -37.80 25.00 19.92
CA ALA A 269 -36.94 26.19 19.91
C ALA A 269 -37.76 27.47 19.70
N LEU A 270 -37.36 28.55 20.40
CA LEU A 270 -38.09 29.83 20.43
C LEU A 270 -38.29 30.44 19.03
N ASP A 271 -37.28 30.37 18.17
CA ASP A 271 -37.31 30.93 16.82
C ASP A 271 -38.35 30.21 15.93
N VAL A 272 -38.49 28.90 16.11
CA VAL A 272 -39.45 28.06 15.37
C VAL A 272 -40.88 28.30 15.87
N LEU A 273 -41.05 28.48 17.19
CA LEU A 273 -42.35 28.82 17.78
C LEU A 273 -42.85 30.19 17.31
N GLN A 274 -41.97 31.20 17.26
CA GLN A 274 -42.34 32.52 16.76
C GLN A 274 -42.77 32.48 15.29
N GLN A 275 -42.07 31.71 14.47
CA GLN A 275 -42.40 31.54 13.05
C GLN A 275 -43.75 30.83 12.85
N ILE A 276 -44.02 29.76 13.61
CA ILE A 276 -45.31 29.04 13.56
C ILE A 276 -46.47 29.95 14.03
N ILE A 277 -46.23 30.79 15.04
CA ILE A 277 -47.24 31.75 15.55
C ILE A 277 -47.52 32.84 14.51
N GLU A 278 -46.50 33.33 13.79
CA GLU A 278 -46.66 34.29 12.70
C GLU A 278 -47.40 33.70 11.50
N ASP A 279 -47.04 32.49 11.07
CA ASP A 279 -47.67 31.80 9.94
C ASP A 279 -49.18 31.58 10.19
N HIS A 280 -49.56 31.18 11.42
CA HIS A 280 -50.97 31.04 11.79
C HIS A 280 -51.72 32.37 11.96
N LYS A 281 -51.04 33.48 12.24
CA LYS A 281 -51.68 34.81 12.22
C LYS A 281 -52.00 35.26 10.80
N ILE A 282 -51.18 34.85 9.83
CA ILE A 282 -51.38 35.15 8.40
C ILE A 282 -52.52 34.30 7.83
N GLU A 283 -52.62 33.02 8.16
CA GLU A 283 -53.74 32.15 7.74
C GLU A 283 -55.11 32.63 8.25
N ASN A 284 -55.18 33.26 9.42
CA ASN A 284 -56.42 33.80 9.98
C ASN A 284 -56.76 35.23 9.49
N ALA A 285 -55.88 35.86 8.70
CA ALA A 285 -56.06 37.20 8.15
C ALA A 285 -56.52 37.21 6.68
N VAL A 286 -56.67 36.02 6.07
CA VAL A 286 -57.22 35.78 4.72
C VAL A 286 -58.63 35.21 4.85
#